data_AF-A0AAD8Q720-F1
#
_entry.id   AF-A0AAD8Q720-F1
#
_cell.length_a   1.000
_cell.length_b   1.000
_cell.length_c   1.000
_cell.angle_alpha   90.00
_cell.angle_beta   90.00
_cell.angle_gamma   90.00
#
_symmetry.space_group_name_H-M   'P 1'
#
loop_
_entity.id
_entity.type
_entity.pdbx_description
1 polymer ?
#
loop_
_entity_poly.entity_id
_entity_poly.type
_entity_poly.pdbx_seq_one_letter_code
_entity_poly.pdbx_strand_id
1 'polypeptide(L)' 'RVASAIFFSIWIFFAPNVLGHPDNYIPANPMPTPPHIVPEWYFLPIHAILRSIPDKAGGVAAIAP' A
#
# COMPACT_ATOMS: atom_id res chain seq x y z
N ARG A 1 -9.20 -7.31 24.89
CA ARG A 1 -7.87 -6.85 25.35
C ARG A 1 -6.79 -7.89 25.06
N VAL A 2 -6.93 -9.15 25.52
CA VAL A 2 -5.95 -10.21 25.23
C VAL A 2 -6.02 -10.70 23.77
N ALA A 3 -7.21 -10.92 23.22
CA ALA A 3 -7.37 -11.40 21.84
C ALA A 3 -6.74 -10.47 20.78
N SER A 4 -6.89 -9.15 20.94
CA SER A 4 -6.25 -8.16 20.06
C SER A 4 -4.71 -8.21 20.16
N ALA A 5 -4.16 -8.42 21.36
CA ALA A 5 -2.72 -8.54 21.55
C ALA A 5 -2.16 -9.82 20.89
N ILE A 6 -2.88 -10.95 21.01
CA ILE A 6 -2.51 -12.19 20.33
C ILE A 6 -2.53 -12.00 18.81
N PHE A 7 -3.59 -11.36 18.27
CA PHE A 7 -3.69 -11.07 16.84
C PHE A 7 -2.49 -10.25 16.33
N PHE A 8 -2.13 -9.15 16.99
CA PHE A 8 -0.97 -8.35 16.57
C PHE A 8 0.36 -9.09 16.76
N SER A 9 0.49 -9.89 17.82
CA SER A 9 1.71 -10.67 18.07
C SER A 9 2.01 -11.67 16.96
N ILE A 10 0.98 -12.26 16.35
CA ILE A 10 1.13 -13.18 15.21
C ILE A 10 1.81 -12.45 14.04
N TRP A 11 1.31 -11.28 13.67
CA TRP A 11 1.87 -10.50 12.57
C TRP A 11 3.28 -10.01 12.85
N ILE A 12 3.58 -9.58 14.09
CA ILE A 12 4.89 -9.07 14.45
C ILE A 12 5.95 -10.18 14.48
N PHE A 13 5.67 -11.32 15.11
CA PHE A 13 6.69 -12.33 15.39
C PHE A 13 6.77 -13.46 14.35
N PHE A 14 5.68 -13.77 13.66
CA PHE A 14 5.63 -14.93 12.75
C PHE A 14 5.52 -14.54 11.28
N ALA A 15 5.01 -13.34 10.97
CA ALA A 15 4.79 -12.88 9.59
C ALA A 15 5.11 -11.37 9.40
N PRO A 16 6.29 -10.88 9.85
CA PRO A 16 6.56 -9.44 9.98
C PRO A 16 6.49 -8.67 8.66
N ASN A 17 6.79 -9.33 7.54
CA ASN A 17 6.92 -8.68 6.24
C ASN A 17 5.83 -9.10 5.24
N VAL A 18 4.87 -9.94 5.65
CA VAL A 18 3.82 -10.46 4.75
C VAL A 18 2.92 -9.35 4.22
N LEU A 19 2.69 -8.30 5.02
CA LEU A 19 1.88 -7.16 4.64
C LEU A 19 2.66 -6.03 3.96
N GLY A 20 3.99 -6.15 3.84
CA GLY A 20 4.84 -5.12 3.25
C GLY A 20 5.26 -5.45 1.82
N HIS A 21 5.83 -4.46 1.13
CA HIS A 21 6.34 -4.63 -0.23
C HIS A 21 7.87 -4.88 -0.24
N PRO A 22 8.37 -5.95 -0.89
CA PRO A 22 9.81 -6.27 -0.88
C PRO A 22 10.69 -5.20 -1.54
N ASP A 23 10.18 -4.44 -2.52
CA ASP A 23 10.95 -3.38 -3.17
C ASP A 23 11.36 -2.26 -2.19
N ASN A 24 10.67 -2.12 -1.05
CA ASN A 24 11.01 -1.15 0.00
C ASN A 24 12.30 -1.49 0.77
N TYR A 25 12.88 -2.68 0.56
CA TYR A 25 14.21 -3.02 1.07
C TYR A 25 15.36 -2.53 0.18
N ILE A 26 15.06 -2.04 -1.02
CA ILE A 26 16.03 -1.45 -1.94
C ILE A 26 16.13 0.05 -1.61
N PRO A 27 17.34 0.62 -1.47
CA PRO A 27 17.50 2.06 -1.27
C PRO A 27 16.84 2.86 -2.40
N ALA A 28 16.15 3.93 -2.03
CA ALA A 28 15.46 4.78 -2.99
C ALA A 28 16.41 5.33 -4.06
N ASN A 29 16.00 5.23 -5.33
CA ASN A 29 16.72 5.79 -6.46
C ASN A 29 15.74 6.61 -7.31
N PRO A 30 15.98 7.92 -7.53
CA PRO A 30 15.06 8.77 -8.28
C PRO A 30 15.09 8.55 -9.80
N MET A 31 16.10 7.85 -10.33
CA MET A 31 16.24 7.66 -11.78
C MET A 31 15.37 6.52 -12.33
N PRO A 32 15.39 5.28 -11.79
CA PRO A 32 14.51 4.21 -12.23
C PRO A 32 13.27 4.09 -11.33
N THR A 33 12.11 3.93 -11.96
CA THR A 33 10.89 3.47 -11.27
C THR A 33 10.80 1.94 -11.29
N PRO A 34 10.47 1.28 -10.16
CA PRO A 34 10.22 -0.16 -10.13
C PRO A 34 9.10 -0.57 -11.11
N PRO A 35 9.18 -1.77 -11.72
CA PRO A 35 8.18 -2.22 -12.69
C PRO A 35 6.79 -2.44 -12.08
N HIS A 36 6.70 -2.79 -10.80
CA HIS A 36 5.44 -3.01 -10.09
C HIS A 36 5.27 -2.03 -8.93
N ILE A 37 5.09 -0.74 -9.27
CA ILE A 37 4.80 0.30 -8.28
C ILE A 37 3.35 0.21 -7.80
N VAL A 38 3.18 -0.10 -6.51
CA VAL A 38 1.87 -0.17 -5.84
C VAL A 38 1.97 0.46 -4.45
N PRO A 39 0.88 1.07 -3.95
CA PRO A 39 0.85 1.53 -2.57
C PRO A 39 0.66 0.36 -1.60
N GLU A 40 0.80 0.64 -0.32
CA GLU A 40 0.47 -0.33 0.74
C GLU A 40 -1.00 -0.78 0.65
N TRP A 41 -1.26 -2.00 1.13
CA TRP A 41 -2.50 -2.74 0.89
C TRP A 41 -3.77 -1.96 1.29
N TYR A 42 -3.70 -1.17 2.35
CA TYR A 42 -4.81 -0.37 2.87
C TYR A 42 -5.16 0.83 1.98
N PHE A 43 -4.30 1.22 1.03
CA PHE A 43 -4.56 2.26 0.03
C PHE A 43 -5.00 1.70 -1.33
N LEU A 44 -4.96 0.38 -1.54
CA LEU A 44 -5.34 -0.24 -2.82
C LEU A 44 -6.75 0.15 -3.31
N PRO A 45 -7.79 0.29 -2.46
CA PRO A 45 -9.11 0.71 -2.92
C PRO A 45 -9.11 2.13 -3.51
N ILE A 46 -8.44 3.08 -2.86
CA ILE A 46 -8.32 4.47 -3.32
C ILE A 46 -7.53 4.53 -4.62
N HIS A 47 -6.42 3.79 -4.69
CA HIS A 47 -5.59 3.71 -5.88
C HIS A 47 -6.32 3.07 -7.07
N ALA A 48 -7.19 2.10 -6.82
CA ALA A 48 -8.04 1.50 -7.85
C ALA A 48 -9.08 2.50 -8.39
N ILE A 49 -9.73 3.28 -7.52
CA ILE A 49 -10.66 4.36 -7.93
C ILE A 49 -9.92 5.44 -8.73
N LEU A 50 -8.77 5.89 -8.25
CA LEU A 50 -7.98 6.92 -8.92
C LEU A 50 -7.55 6.52 -10.34
N ARG A 51 -7.19 5.24 -10.55
CA ARG A 51 -6.74 4.74 -11.86
C ARG A 51 -7.87 4.26 -12.78
N SER A 52 -9.08 4.06 -12.27
CA SER A 52 -10.21 3.65 -13.11
C SER A 52 -10.78 4.80 -13.94
N ILE A 53 -10.53 6.05 -13.53
CA ILE A 53 -10.96 7.26 -14.23
C ILE A 53 -9.83 7.75 -15.14
N PRO A 54 -10.00 7.77 -16.48
CA PRO A 54 -8.98 8.19 -17.44
C PRO A 54 -8.85 9.72 -17.57
N ASP A 55 -9.03 10.45 -16.46
CA ASP A 55 -8.80 11.89 -16.35
C ASP A 55 -8.13 12.21 -15.02
N LYS A 56 -7.12 13.09 -15.05
CA LYS A 56 -6.34 13.44 -13.86
C LYS A 56 -7.19 14.19 -12.83
N ALA A 57 -7.94 15.20 -13.27
CA ALA A 57 -8.73 16.03 -12.36
C ALA A 57 -9.93 15.25 -11.80
N GLY A 58 -10.61 14.49 -12.64
CA GLY A 58 -11.73 13.62 -12.29
C GLY A 58 -11.32 12.50 -11.34
N GLY A 59 -10.17 11.86 -11.57
CA GLY A 59 -9.64 10.85 -10.65
C GLY A 59 -9.36 11.41 -9.25
N VAL A 60 -8.77 12.61 -9.18
CA VAL A 60 -8.51 13.30 -7.89
C VAL A 60 -9.81 13.75 -7.24
N ALA A 61 -10.76 14.28 -8.00
CA ALA A 61 -12.06 14.71 -7.49
C ALA A 61 -12.89 13.53 -6.93
N ALA A 62 -12.77 12.34 -7.52
CA ALA A 62 -13.51 11.15 -7.07
C ALA A 62 -13.04 10.58 -5.71
N ILE A 63 -11.84 10.95 -5.26
CA ILE A 63 -11.28 10.54 -3.96
C ILE A 63 -11.23 11.70 -2.95
N ALA A 64 -11.55 12.91 -3.41
CA ALA A 64 -11.65 14.07 -2.54
C ALA A 64 -12.88 13.93 -1.62
N PRO A 65 -12.80 14.40 -0.36
CA PRO A 65 -13.93 14.40 0.58
C PRO A 65 -15.08 15.32 0.14
#